data_AF-A0A7W5A8J3-F1
#
_entry.id   AF-A0A7W5A8J3-F1
#
_cell.length_a   1.000
_cell.length_b   1.000
_cell.length_c   1.000
_cell.angle_alpha   90.00
_cell.angle_beta   90.00
_cell.angle_gamma   90.00
#
_symmetry.space_group_name_H-M   'P 1'
#
loop_
_entity.id
_entity.type
_entity.pdbx_description
1 polymer ?
#
loop_
_entity_poly.entity_id
_entity_poly.type
_entity_poly.pdbx_seq_one_letter_code
_entity_poly.pdbx_strand_id
1 'polypeptide(L)'
;MSEPNSGPNRKLIGWSIVAVCVVIAIIVAIAVSGDDSNSPEKYLRENFDHVSGSDPDSDAGIVFEDDGTVTSVANQIATATDADENRADGSNQYLRYDDDWLVVVEPRTPSGSTITLYEYDRGYRHHSTVIGLWGWNTFYGRNVGSGSSGDSFRGGGSGSGK
;
A
#
# COMPACT_ATOMS: atom_id res chain seq x y z
N MET A 1 6.68 36.92 36.71
CA MET A 1 6.88 35.69 35.92
C MET A 1 5.74 34.76 36.25
N SER A 2 4.79 34.57 35.33
CA SER A 2 3.72 33.57 35.45
C SER A 2 3.51 32.97 34.06
N GLU A 3 3.88 31.71 33.87
CA GLU A 3 3.62 30.95 32.64
C GLU A 3 2.13 30.59 32.56
N PRO A 4 1.45 30.80 31.42
CA PRO A 4 0.12 30.25 31.22
C PRO A 4 0.24 28.76 30.89
N ASN A 5 -0.29 27.93 31.79
CA ASN A 5 -0.48 26.49 31.61
C ASN A 5 -1.57 26.24 30.54
N SER A 6 -1.16 26.05 29.29
CA SER A 6 -2.03 25.65 28.19
C SER A 6 -2.37 24.16 28.29
N GLY A 7 -3.41 23.84 29.07
CA GLY A 7 -4.00 22.51 29.06
C GLY A 7 -4.54 22.14 27.67
N PRO A 8 -4.53 20.85 27.28
CA PRO A 8 -4.94 20.41 25.95
C PRO A 8 -6.40 20.81 25.67
N ASN A 9 -6.61 21.47 24.53
CA ASN A 9 -7.89 22.04 24.11
C ASN A 9 -8.93 20.94 23.90
N ARG A 10 -9.76 20.73 24.90
CA ARG A 10 -10.91 19.79 24.97
C ARG A 10 -11.83 19.82 23.73
N LYS A 11 -11.88 20.95 23.04
CA LYS A 11 -12.64 21.15 21.80
C LYS A 11 -12.01 20.45 20.59
N LEU A 12 -10.68 20.39 20.52
CA LEU A 12 -9.96 19.64 19.49
C LEU A 12 -10.16 18.13 19.68
N ILE A 13 -10.13 17.66 20.93
CA ILE A 13 -10.35 16.25 21.27
C ILE A 13 -11.78 15.81 20.88
N GLY A 14 -12.78 16.66 21.12
CA GLY A 14 -14.17 16.39 20.74
C GLY A 14 -14.38 16.34 19.23
N TRP A 15 -13.73 17.23 18.46
CA TRP A 15 -13.79 17.21 17.00
C TRP A 15 -13.06 16.02 16.39
N SER A 16 -11.91 15.63 16.96
CA SER A 16 -11.19 14.43 16.53
C SER A 16 -12.01 13.15 16.68
N ILE A 17 -12.80 13.01 17.76
CA ILE A 17 -13.64 11.81 17.95
C ILE A 17 -14.79 11.76 16.93
N VAL A 18 -15.42 12.90 16.64
CA VAL A 18 -16.50 12.98 15.63
C VAL A 18 -15.98 12.66 14.24
N ALA A 19 -14.79 13.16 13.88
CA ALA A 19 -14.14 12.84 12.61
C ALA A 19 -13.87 11.33 12.48
N VAL A 20 -13.31 10.70 13.53
CA VAL A 20 -13.05 9.24 13.55
C VAL A 20 -14.34 8.43 13.39
N CYS A 21 -15.43 8.81 14.07
CA CYS A 21 -16.71 8.11 13.94
C CYS A 21 -17.33 8.25 12.54
N VAL A 22 -17.18 9.41 11.90
CA VAL A 22 -17.66 9.63 10.52
C VAL A 22 -16.84 8.79 9.54
N VAL A 23 -15.51 8.74 9.70
CA VAL A 23 -14.64 7.87 8.89
C VAL A 23 -15.04 6.40 9.05
N ILE A 24 -15.26 5.90 10.27
CA ILE A 24 -15.70 4.52 10.49
C ILE A 24 -17.07 4.25 9.85
N ALA A 25 -18.01 5.19 9.96
CA ALA A 25 -19.33 5.04 9.34
C ALA A 25 -19.27 5.02 7.81
N ILE A 26 -18.36 5.79 7.21
CA ILE A 26 -18.08 5.79 5.78
C ILE A 26 -17.43 4.46 5.36
N ILE A 27 -16.44 3.96 6.10
CA ILE A 27 -15.81 2.65 5.87
C ILE A 27 -16.84 1.52 5.85
N VAL A 28 -17.78 1.52 6.80
CA VAL A 28 -18.86 0.53 6.86
C VAL A 28 -19.84 0.68 5.69
N ALA A 29 -20.10 1.91 5.22
CA ALA A 29 -20.99 2.14 4.09
C ALA A 29 -20.39 1.66 2.75
N ILE A 30 -19.08 1.83 2.56
CA ILE A 30 -18.38 1.46 1.31
C ILE A 30 -18.25 -0.06 1.14
N ALA A 31 -18.10 -0.80 2.24
CA ALA A 31 -18.02 -2.26 2.22
C ALA A 31 -19.32 -2.97 1.74
N VAL A 32 -20.45 -2.24 1.65
CA VAL A 32 -21.77 -2.81 1.30
C VAL A 32 -22.15 -2.57 -0.16
N SER A 33 -21.48 -1.64 -0.85
CA SER A 33 -21.68 -1.36 -2.28
C SER A 33 -20.76 -2.25 -3.13
N GLY A 34 -21.17 -3.50 -3.29
CA GLY A 34 -20.48 -4.49 -4.13
C GLY A 34 -20.72 -4.33 -5.63
N ASP A 35 -19.95 -5.16 -6.35
CA ASP A 35 -19.82 -5.38 -7.79
C ASP A 35 -18.82 -4.43 -8.51
N ASP A 36 -17.73 -5.02 -9.02
CA ASP A 36 -16.56 -4.41 -9.71
C ASP A 36 -15.45 -3.77 -8.82
N SER A 37 -15.29 -4.21 -7.57
CA SER A 37 -14.51 -3.52 -6.52
C SER A 37 -13.09 -4.03 -6.21
N ASN A 38 -12.58 -5.09 -6.86
CA ASN A 38 -11.26 -5.64 -6.51
C ASN A 38 -10.06 -4.83 -7.04
N SER A 39 -10.28 -3.83 -7.89
CA SER A 39 -9.18 -2.98 -8.34
C SER A 39 -8.88 -1.90 -7.29
N PRO A 40 -7.68 -1.92 -6.66
CA PRO A 40 -7.30 -0.89 -5.69
C PRO A 40 -7.30 0.51 -6.33
N GLU A 41 -7.05 0.62 -7.63
CA GLU A 41 -7.12 1.90 -8.35
C GLU A 41 -8.50 2.54 -8.25
N LYS A 42 -9.55 1.79 -8.58
CA LYS A 42 -10.92 2.30 -8.60
C LYS A 42 -11.33 2.75 -7.20
N TYR A 43 -11.04 1.92 -6.19
CA TYR A 43 -11.32 2.27 -4.80
C TYR A 43 -10.57 3.53 -4.36
N LEU A 44 -9.30 3.65 -4.72
CA LEU A 44 -8.50 4.81 -4.33
C LEU A 44 -9.01 6.12 -4.95
N ARG A 45 -9.40 6.08 -6.23
CA ARG A 45 -9.97 7.24 -6.94
C ARG A 45 -11.32 7.69 -6.40
N GLU A 46 -12.10 6.76 -5.84
CA GLU A 46 -13.42 7.06 -5.30
C GLU A 46 -13.34 7.58 -3.85
N ASN A 47 -12.34 7.17 -3.07
CA ASN A 47 -12.32 7.36 -1.63
C ASN A 47 -11.25 8.33 -1.11
N PHE A 48 -10.25 8.70 -1.93
CA PHE A 48 -9.15 9.56 -1.50
C PHE A 48 -8.91 10.72 -2.46
N ASP A 49 -8.28 11.78 -1.95
CA ASP A 49 -8.01 12.99 -2.71
C ASP A 49 -6.84 12.76 -3.68
N HIS A 50 -7.12 12.73 -4.99
CA HIS A 50 -6.10 12.56 -6.02
C HIS A 50 -5.22 13.81 -6.14
N VAL A 51 -3.90 13.63 -6.03
CA VAL A 51 -2.92 14.69 -6.28
C VAL A 51 -2.77 14.89 -7.80
N SER A 52 -3.14 16.07 -8.28
CA SER A 52 -3.11 16.39 -9.70
C SER A 52 -1.73 16.18 -10.33
N GLY A 53 -1.67 15.49 -11.49
CA GLY A 53 -0.45 15.29 -12.26
C GLY A 53 0.28 13.97 -11.98
N SER A 54 -0.23 13.10 -11.10
CA SER A 54 0.28 11.74 -10.89
C SER A 54 -0.44 10.72 -11.80
N ASP A 55 0.27 9.67 -12.22
CA ASP A 55 -0.15 8.73 -13.28
C ASP A 55 0.35 7.31 -12.93
N PRO A 56 -0.49 6.24 -13.06
CA PRO A 56 -0.07 4.88 -12.70
C PRO A 56 1.05 4.36 -13.60
N ASP A 57 1.07 4.82 -14.86
CA ASP A 57 2.06 4.50 -15.87
C ASP A 57 3.30 5.40 -15.77
N SER A 58 3.47 6.13 -14.66
CA SER A 58 4.70 6.88 -14.33
C SER A 58 5.56 6.10 -13.33
N ASP A 59 6.88 6.32 -13.35
CA ASP A 59 7.76 5.79 -12.29
C ASP A 59 7.40 6.33 -10.88
N ALA A 60 6.63 7.41 -10.81
CA ALA A 60 6.14 8.00 -9.56
C ALA A 60 4.82 7.41 -9.05
N GLY A 61 4.08 6.66 -9.88
CA GLY A 61 2.74 6.13 -9.55
C GLY A 61 1.65 7.21 -9.45
N ILE A 62 0.43 6.78 -9.10
CA ILE A 62 -0.69 7.69 -8.75
C ILE A 62 -0.61 8.01 -7.27
N VAL A 63 -0.68 9.28 -6.92
CA VAL A 63 -0.58 9.75 -5.54
C VAL A 63 -1.95 10.26 -5.06
N PHE A 64 -2.36 9.81 -3.89
CA PHE A 64 -3.53 10.27 -3.18
C PHE A 64 -3.16 10.75 -1.77
N GLU A 65 -4.02 11.56 -1.17
CA GLU A 65 -3.84 12.05 0.21
C GLU A 65 -5.04 11.71 1.09
N ASP A 66 -4.76 11.51 2.38
CA ASP A 66 -5.76 11.35 3.43
C ASP A 66 -5.26 12.04 4.72
N ASP A 67 -6.19 12.42 5.60
CA ASP A 67 -5.86 13.01 6.92
C ASP A 67 -5.70 11.94 8.02
N GLY A 68 -6.01 10.69 7.72
CA GLY A 68 -5.85 9.52 8.56
C GLY A 68 -4.40 9.13 8.81
N THR A 69 -4.19 8.26 9.80
CA THR A 69 -2.86 7.70 10.07
C THR A 69 -2.54 6.60 9.06
N VAL A 70 -1.25 6.43 8.77
CA VAL A 70 -0.76 5.39 7.84
C VAL A 70 -1.38 4.02 8.13
N THR A 71 -1.39 3.60 9.39
CA THR A 71 -1.96 2.30 9.79
C THR A 71 -3.48 2.24 9.60
N SER A 72 -4.21 3.33 9.91
CA SER A 72 -5.67 3.36 9.74
C SER A 72 -6.04 3.27 8.26
N VAL A 73 -5.37 4.06 7.42
CA VAL A 73 -5.59 4.13 5.97
C VAL A 73 -5.20 2.82 5.29
N ALA A 74 -4.03 2.26 5.63
CA ALA A 74 -3.61 0.97 5.09
C ALA A 74 -4.59 -0.15 5.45
N ASN A 75 -5.09 -0.20 6.68
CA ASN A 75 -6.09 -1.20 7.10
C ASN A 75 -7.44 -0.99 6.41
N GLN A 76 -7.87 0.27 6.23
CA GLN A 76 -9.08 0.61 5.50
C GLN A 76 -9.00 0.12 4.05
N ILE A 77 -7.90 0.44 3.36
CA ILE A 77 -7.67 0.00 1.98
C ILE A 77 -7.66 -1.52 1.95
N ALA A 78 -6.77 -2.17 2.70
CA ALA A 78 -6.62 -3.63 2.71
C ALA A 78 -7.94 -4.38 2.98
N THR A 79 -8.80 -3.85 3.85
CA THR A 79 -10.11 -4.46 4.16
C THR A 79 -11.13 -4.26 3.04
N ALA A 80 -11.10 -3.11 2.38
CA ALA A 80 -12.08 -2.77 1.35
C ALA A 80 -11.75 -3.37 -0.03
N THR A 81 -10.46 -3.58 -0.31
CA THR A 81 -9.95 -4.06 -1.61
C THR A 81 -9.38 -5.47 -1.56
N ASP A 82 -9.44 -6.13 -0.39
CA ASP A 82 -8.95 -7.51 -0.16
C ASP A 82 -7.46 -7.69 -0.54
N ALA A 83 -6.57 -6.90 0.08
CA ALA A 83 -5.14 -6.98 -0.20
C ALA A 83 -4.54 -8.35 0.21
N ASP A 84 -3.77 -8.98 -0.68
CA ASP A 84 -3.16 -10.30 -0.44
C ASP A 84 -2.15 -10.29 0.70
N GLU A 85 -1.32 -9.25 0.75
CA GLU A 85 -0.35 -9.06 1.82
C GLU A 85 -0.32 -7.60 2.27
N ASN A 86 -0.23 -7.41 3.60
CA ASN A 86 -0.07 -6.11 4.23
C ASN A 86 1.16 -6.17 5.16
N ARG A 87 2.18 -5.37 4.86
CA ARG A 87 3.48 -5.35 5.56
C ARG A 87 3.84 -3.94 6.01
N ALA A 88 4.35 -3.82 7.23
CA ALA A 88 4.89 -2.58 7.76
C ALA A 88 6.42 -2.54 7.62
N ASP A 89 6.96 -1.39 7.23
CA ASP A 89 8.39 -1.06 7.37
C ASP A 89 8.55 0.36 7.91
N GLY A 90 9.18 0.50 9.07
CA GLY A 90 9.34 1.81 9.72
C GLY A 90 8.00 2.51 9.95
N SER A 91 7.78 3.64 9.27
CA SER A 91 6.54 4.44 9.34
C SER A 91 5.59 4.19 8.16
N ASN A 92 5.95 3.28 7.25
CA ASN A 92 5.25 3.03 6.01
C ASN A 92 4.48 1.70 6.06
N GLN A 93 3.47 1.58 5.21
CA GLN A 93 2.72 0.34 4.99
C GLN A 93 2.73 -0.01 3.51
N TYR A 94 2.79 -1.30 3.22
CA TYR A 94 2.88 -1.84 1.87
C TYR A 94 1.79 -2.88 1.70
N LEU A 95 0.88 -2.62 0.77
CA LEU A 95 -0.20 -3.53 0.40
C LEU A 95 0.08 -4.07 -1.00
N ARG A 96 0.04 -5.39 -1.12
CA ARG A 96 0.36 -6.11 -2.34
C ARG A 96 -0.90 -6.82 -2.84
N TYR A 97 -1.13 -6.77 -4.16
CA TYR A 97 -2.33 -7.30 -4.83
C TYR A 97 -1.99 -8.15 -6.05
N ASP A 98 -2.79 -9.17 -6.29
CA ASP A 98 -2.57 -10.18 -7.33
C ASP A 98 -2.73 -9.76 -8.77
N ASP A 99 -3.47 -8.69 -8.97
CA ASP A 99 -3.61 -7.99 -10.23
C ASP A 99 -2.46 -7.00 -10.52
N ASP A 100 -1.23 -7.31 -10.08
CA ASP A 100 0.00 -6.55 -10.38
C ASP A 100 0.00 -5.12 -9.82
N TRP A 101 -0.61 -4.90 -8.65
CA TRP A 101 -0.61 -3.61 -7.95
C TRP A 101 0.21 -3.62 -6.65
N LEU A 102 0.84 -2.49 -6.38
CA LEU A 102 1.44 -2.18 -5.08
C LEU A 102 0.89 -0.84 -4.58
N VAL A 103 0.30 -0.85 -3.39
CA VAL A 103 -0.07 0.38 -2.68
C VAL A 103 0.93 0.62 -1.55
N VAL A 104 1.52 1.80 -1.52
CA VAL A 104 2.42 2.24 -0.46
C VAL A 104 1.75 3.39 0.28
N VAL A 105 1.61 3.27 1.59
CA VAL A 105 1.07 4.32 2.45
C VAL A 105 2.20 4.88 3.30
N GLU A 106 2.40 6.19 3.23
CA GLU A 106 3.51 6.90 3.86
C GLU A 106 2.99 8.06 4.72
N PRO A 107 3.71 8.48 5.76
CA PRO A 107 3.32 9.62 6.57
C PRO A 107 3.46 10.93 5.78
N ARG A 108 2.42 11.77 5.83
CA ARG A 108 2.44 13.11 5.23
C ARG A 108 2.75 14.17 6.27
N THR A 109 3.56 15.17 5.90
CA THR A 109 3.90 16.31 6.77
C THR A 109 3.00 17.50 6.44
N PRO A 110 2.36 18.18 7.42
CA PRO A 110 2.54 18.04 8.88
C PRO A 110 1.72 16.92 9.53
N SER A 111 0.70 16.38 8.86
CA SER A 111 -0.13 15.28 9.35
C SER A 111 -0.81 14.55 8.19
N GLY A 112 -1.32 13.35 8.47
CA GLY A 112 -2.05 12.51 7.52
C GLY A 112 -1.16 11.45 6.86
N SER A 113 -1.64 10.92 5.74
CA SER A 113 -0.91 9.97 4.92
C SER A 113 -0.95 10.33 3.45
N THR A 114 0.10 9.93 2.75
CA THR A 114 0.17 9.89 1.29
C THR A 114 0.05 8.42 0.88
N ILE A 115 -0.78 8.15 -0.13
CA ILE A 115 -1.03 6.83 -0.66
C ILE A 115 -0.52 6.83 -2.09
N THR A 116 0.45 6.00 -2.41
CA THR A 116 0.96 5.86 -3.77
C THR A 116 0.58 4.50 -4.33
N LEU A 117 -0.14 4.49 -5.43
CA LEU A 117 -0.46 3.30 -6.20
C LEU A 117 0.53 3.16 -7.36
N TYR A 118 1.16 2.00 -7.44
CA TYR A 118 2.08 1.62 -8.51
C TYR A 118 1.61 0.36 -9.21
N GLU A 119 1.90 0.27 -10.51
CA GLU A 119 2.17 -1.05 -11.12
C GLU A 119 3.28 -1.74 -10.31
N TYR A 120 3.09 -3.02 -10.00
CA TYR A 120 3.91 -3.72 -9.01
C TYR A 120 5.38 -3.77 -9.40
N ASP A 121 5.71 -3.90 -10.69
CA ASP A 121 7.10 -3.91 -11.17
C ASP A 121 7.81 -2.55 -10.97
N ARG A 122 7.09 -1.43 -11.08
CA ARG A 122 7.58 -0.08 -10.82
C ARG A 122 7.73 0.18 -9.34
N GLY A 123 6.71 -0.17 -8.57
CA GLY A 123 6.75 -0.10 -7.11
C GLY A 123 7.88 -0.94 -6.53
N TYR A 124 8.09 -2.16 -7.07
CA TYR A 124 9.23 -3.01 -6.75
C TYR A 124 10.55 -2.32 -7.06
N ARG A 125 10.72 -1.68 -8.22
CA ARG A 125 11.95 -0.95 -8.55
C ARG A 125 12.22 0.18 -7.54
N HIS A 126 11.19 0.92 -7.16
CA HIS A 126 11.29 2.05 -6.22
C HIS A 126 11.59 1.61 -4.78
N HIS A 127 11.03 0.47 -4.34
CA HIS A 127 11.13 -0.01 -2.96
C HIS A 127 11.87 -1.36 -2.83
N SER A 128 12.69 -1.72 -3.83
CA SER A 128 13.33 -3.03 -3.97
C SER A 128 14.14 -3.46 -2.75
N THR A 129 14.78 -2.52 -2.05
CA THR A 129 15.56 -2.80 -0.83
C THR A 129 14.68 -3.40 0.27
N VAL A 130 13.50 -2.82 0.52
CA VAL A 130 12.60 -3.24 1.60
C VAL A 130 11.80 -4.47 1.17
N ILE A 131 11.21 -4.38 -0.02
CA ILE A 131 10.35 -5.43 -0.58
C ILE A 131 11.15 -6.73 -0.81
N GLY A 132 12.38 -6.63 -1.30
CA GLY A 132 13.26 -7.78 -1.52
C GLY A 132 13.62 -8.54 -0.23
N LEU A 133 13.65 -7.87 0.93
CA LEU A 133 13.91 -8.54 2.22
C LEU A 133 12.75 -9.46 2.65
N TRP A 134 11.55 -9.26 2.11
CA TRP A 134 10.38 -10.08 2.40
C TRP A 134 10.23 -11.26 1.44
N GLY A 135 11.08 -11.36 0.42
CA GLY A 135 10.98 -12.37 -0.62
C GLY A 135 9.91 -12.08 -1.67
N TRP A 136 9.28 -10.91 -1.62
CA TRP A 136 8.53 -10.35 -2.75
C TRP A 136 9.54 -10.16 -3.87
N ASN A 137 9.27 -10.73 -5.03
CA ASN A 137 10.16 -10.64 -6.20
C ASN A 137 9.56 -9.69 -7.23
N THR A 138 10.32 -9.35 -8.28
CA THR A 138 9.90 -8.37 -9.30
C THR A 138 8.63 -8.74 -10.07
N PHE A 139 8.17 -10.00 -10.00
CA PHE A 139 7.00 -10.46 -10.75
C PHE A 139 5.88 -10.88 -9.80
N TYR A 140 4.71 -10.30 -9.96
CA TYR A 140 3.52 -10.87 -9.37
C TYR A 140 3.19 -12.22 -10.03
N GLY A 141 2.78 -13.22 -9.24
CA GLY A 141 2.18 -14.45 -9.78
C GLY A 141 3.13 -15.47 -10.44
N ARG A 142 4.43 -15.19 -10.61
CA ARG A 142 5.38 -16.28 -10.92
C ARG A 142 5.61 -17.07 -9.64
N ASN A 143 4.77 -18.07 -9.43
CA ASN A 143 5.11 -19.29 -8.72
C ASN A 143 6.44 -19.84 -9.29
N VAL A 144 7.58 -19.31 -8.83
CA VAL A 144 8.73 -20.17 -8.53
C VAL A 144 8.34 -20.84 -7.23
N GLY A 145 7.45 -21.83 -7.36
CA GLY A 145 6.98 -22.62 -6.24
C GLY A 145 8.16 -23.13 -5.44
N SER A 146 7.94 -23.23 -4.14
CA SER A 146 8.55 -24.21 -3.24
C SER A 146 9.32 -25.31 -3.99
N GLY A 147 10.58 -25.00 -4.26
CA GLY A 147 11.49 -25.79 -5.07
C GLY A 147 12.87 -25.65 -4.46
N SER A 148 12.97 -26.03 -3.18
CA SER A 148 14.25 -26.44 -2.62
C SER A 148 14.69 -27.70 -3.38
N SER A 149 15.42 -27.52 -4.48
CA SER A 149 16.21 -28.52 -5.20
C SER A 149 17.08 -27.70 -6.16
N GLY A 150 18.30 -27.35 -5.79
CA GLY A 150 19.39 -28.30 -5.84
C GLY A 150 20.23 -27.96 -7.07
N ASP A 151 21.43 -27.45 -6.82
CA ASP A 151 22.65 -27.96 -7.43
C ASP A 151 22.45 -28.88 -8.65
N SER A 152 22.43 -28.33 -9.88
CA SER A 152 22.87 -29.04 -11.09
C SER A 152 22.77 -28.17 -12.35
N PHE A 153 23.70 -27.23 -12.53
CA PHE A 153 24.29 -27.04 -13.86
C PHE A 153 25.45 -28.04 -14.02
N ARG A 154 25.10 -29.34 -13.97
CA ARG A 154 25.92 -30.45 -14.42
C ARG A 154 25.28 -31.05 -15.66
N GLY A 155 25.85 -30.69 -16.80
CA GLY A 155 25.66 -31.33 -18.11
C GLY A 155 26.70 -30.71 -19.05
N GLY A 156 27.90 -31.23 -19.23
CA GLY A 156 28.34 -32.61 -19.02
C GLY A 156 28.09 -33.47 -20.26
N GLY A 157 28.74 -33.14 -21.39
CA GLY A 157 28.82 -33.98 -22.60
C GLY A 157 27.52 -34.01 -23.44
N SER A 158 27.51 -34.26 -24.74
CA SER A 158 28.53 -34.74 -25.68
C SER A 158 28.01 -34.49 -27.10
N GLY A 159 28.83 -33.94 -27.99
CA GLY A 159 28.52 -33.76 -29.41
C GLY A 159 29.66 -34.29 -30.29
N SER A 160 29.89 -35.61 -30.23
CA SER A 160 30.73 -36.34 -31.18
C SER A 160 29.83 -37.15 -32.12
N GLY A 161 30.08 -37.04 -33.42
CA GLY A 161 29.56 -37.91 -34.49
C GLY A 161 28.43 -37.26 -35.30
N LYS A 162 28.45 -37.24 -36.63
CA LYS A 162 29.28 -37.89 -37.65
C LYS A 162 29.34 -36.99 -38.89
#